data_AF-A0A9D5JJI2-F1
#
_entry.id   AF-A0A9D5JJI2-F1
#
_cell.length_a   1.000
_cell.length_b   1.000
_cell.length_c   1.000
_cell.angle_alpha   90.00
_cell.angle_beta   90.00
_cell.angle_gamma   90.00
#
_symmetry.space_group_name_H-M   'P 1'
#
loop_
_entity.id
_entity.type
_entity.pdbx_description
1 polymer ?
#
loop_
_entity_poly.entity_id
_entity_poly.type
_entity_poly.pdbx_seq_one_letter_code
_entity_poly.pdbx_strand_id
1 'polypeptide(L)' 'MLRSKDKNFFISKYLGYCCQDQRFIEKIVSKSVGVSYPAISSWRITEISIAYSNVKDQKEIVDYLEKNSNNRI' A
#
# COMPACT_ATOMS: atom_id res chain seq x y z
N MET A 1 5.74 1.36 10.26
CA MET A 1 4.37 0.81 10.02
C MET A 1 3.44 1.93 9.62
N LEU A 2 2.66 1.77 8.54
CA LEU A 2 1.58 2.69 8.19
C LEU A 2 0.47 2.61 9.25
N ARG A 3 0.04 3.77 9.77
CA ARG A 3 -0.96 3.84 10.84
C ARG A 3 -2.28 4.33 10.25
N SER A 4 -3.31 3.48 10.29
CA SER A 4 -4.66 3.96 10.02
C SER A 4 -5.13 4.86 11.18
N LYS A 5 -5.78 5.97 10.83
CA LYS A 5 -6.46 6.84 11.82
C LYS A 5 -7.63 6.11 12.47
N ASP A 6 -8.37 5.32 11.67
CA ASP A 6 -9.49 4.51 12.14
C ASP A 6 -9.32 3.04 11.73
N LYS A 7 -9.25 2.16 12.73
CA LYS A 7 -9.11 0.72 12.53
C LYS A 7 -10.39 0.07 12.02
N ASN A 8 -11.53 0.74 12.19
CA ASN A 8 -12.82 0.31 11.64
C ASN A 8 -12.94 0.60 10.14
N PHE A 9 -11.98 1.35 9.57
CA PHE A 9 -11.98 1.69 8.15
C PHE A 9 -10.82 1.02 7.39
N PHE A 10 -9.61 1.01 7.96
CA PHE A 10 -8.47 0.32 7.36
C PHE A 10 -7.63 -0.48 8.37
N ILE A 11 -7.27 -1.70 7.96
CA ILE A 11 -6.26 -2.51 8.63
C ILE A 11 -4.87 -2.03 8.19
N SER A 12 -3.99 -1.70 9.14
CA SER A 12 -2.62 -1.21 8.83
C SER A 12 -1.82 -2.14 7.92
N LYS A 13 -1.95 -3.47 8.09
CA LYS A 13 -1.28 -4.46 7.23
C LYS A 13 -1.80 -4.43 5.80
N TYR A 14 -3.11 -4.27 5.62
CA TYR A 14 -3.73 -4.14 4.29
C TYR A 14 -3.15 -2.94 3.54
N LEU A 15 -3.05 -1.77 4.20
CA LEU A 15 -2.39 -0.59 3.64
C LEU A 15 -0.92 -0.84 3.28
N GLY A 16 -0.21 -1.61 4.12
CA GLY A 16 1.16 -2.05 3.84
C GLY A 16 1.25 -2.83 2.52
N TYR A 17 0.35 -3.80 2.30
CA TYR A 17 0.29 -4.54 1.06
C TYR A 17 -0.12 -3.67 -0.14
N CYS A 18 -1.04 -2.72 0.02
CA CYS A 18 -1.36 -1.76 -1.04
C CYS A 18 -0.14 -0.95 -1.48
N CYS A 19 0.74 -0.57 -0.55
CA CYS A 19 1.96 0.16 -0.88
C CYS A 19 3.05 -0.72 -1.52
N GLN A 20 2.97 -2.04 -1.36
CA GLN A 20 3.88 -3.00 -1.99
C GLN A 20 3.37 -3.45 -3.37
N ASP A 21 2.12 -3.12 -3.73
CA ASP A 21 1.57 -3.42 -5.05
C ASP A 21 2.38 -2.73 -6.14
N GLN A 22 2.67 -3.47 -7.21
CA GLN A 22 3.50 -2.96 -8.31
C GLN A 22 2.89 -1.72 -8.97
N ARG A 23 1.56 -1.65 -9.12
CA ARG A 23 0.90 -0.49 -9.75
C ARG A 23 1.02 0.74 -8.87
N PHE A 24 1.00 0.57 -7.55
CA PHE A 24 1.26 1.65 -6.61
C PHE A 24 2.70 2.16 -6.74
N ILE A 25 3.68 1.25 -6.77
CA ILE A 25 5.10 1.58 -6.93
C ILE A 25 5.34 2.30 -8.27
N GLU A 26 4.79 1.79 -9.37
CA GLU A 26 4.88 2.42 -10.69
C GLU A 26 4.29 3.84 -10.69
N LYS A 27 3.16 4.03 -10.01
CA LYS A 27 2.55 5.36 -9.86
C LYS A 27 3.47 6.31 -9.09
N ILE A 28 4.08 5.84 -8.00
CA ILE A 28 5.07 6.61 -7.23
C ILE A 28 6.22 7.01 -8.14
N VAL A 29 6.84 6.06 -8.83
CA VAL A 29 7.97 6.30 -9.73
C VAL A 29 7.61 7.32 -10.83
N SER A 30 6.43 7.19 -11.44
CA SER A 30 5.96 8.12 -12.49
C SER A 30 5.76 9.56 -12.01
N LYS A 31 5.52 9.76 -10.71
CA LYS A 31 5.29 11.07 -10.08
C LYS A 31 6.54 11.61 -9.38
N SER A 32 7.59 10.82 -9.23
CA SER A 32 8.85 11.24 -8.64
C SER A 32 9.63 12.16 -9.58
N VAL A 33 10.43 13.05 -9.01
CA VAL A 33 11.26 14.02 -9.75
C VAL A 33 12.72 13.89 -9.35
N GLY A 34 13.64 14.13 -10.29
CA GLY A 34 15.09 13.97 -10.10
C GLY A 34 15.66 12.80 -10.92
N VAL A 35 16.93 12.90 -11.32
CA VAL A 35 17.54 11.99 -12.29
C VAL A 35 18.24 10.81 -11.61
N SER A 36 19.06 11.08 -10.59
CA SER A 36 19.90 10.06 -9.94
C SER A 36 19.23 9.41 -8.72
N TYR A 37 18.30 10.10 -8.06
CA TYR A 37 17.52 9.58 -6.94
C TYR A 37 16.12 10.21 -6.97
N PRO A 38 15.22 9.70 -7.81
CA PRO A 38 13.91 10.29 -7.99
C PRO A 38 13.14 10.32 -6.66
N ALA A 39 12.75 11.51 -6.22
CA ALA A 39 12.06 11.75 -4.96
C ALA A 39 10.61 12.18 -5.22
N ILE A 40 9.69 11.81 -4.33
CA ILE A 40 8.29 12.20 -4.39
C ILE A 40 7.91 13.05 -3.18
N SER A 41 7.12 14.10 -3.42
CA SER A 41 6.56 14.92 -2.35
C SER A 41 5.37 14.24 -1.67
N SER A 42 5.19 14.49 -0.38
CA SER A 42 4.11 13.89 0.42
C SER A 42 2.71 14.14 -0.14
N TRP A 43 2.44 15.36 -0.64
CA TRP A 43 1.15 15.69 -1.25
C TRP A 43 0.86 14.88 -2.53
N ARG A 44 1.87 14.57 -3.34
CA ARG A 44 1.68 13.74 -4.55
C ARG A 44 1.29 12.30 -4.22
N ILE A 45 1.77 11.78 -3.08
CA ILE A 45 1.39 10.46 -2.57
C ILE A 45 -0.10 10.44 -2.23
N THR A 46 -0.64 11.52 -1.65
CA THR A 46 -2.07 11.59 -1.28
C THR A 46 -3.03 11.58 -2.48
N GLU A 47 -2.54 11.88 -3.68
CA GLU A 47 -3.32 11.79 -4.93
C GLU A 47 -3.35 10.38 -5.53
N ILE A 48 -2.57 9.44 -4.99
CA ILE A 48 -2.54 8.07 -5.49
C ILE A 48 -3.65 7.28 -4.81
N SER A 49 -4.66 6.91 -5.60
CA SER A 49 -5.75 6.06 -5.14
C SER A 49 -5.25 4.65 -4.81
N ILE A 50 -5.73 4.09 -3.71
CA ILE A 50 -5.57 2.69 -3.35
C ILE A 50 -6.91 1.95 -3.49
N ALA A 51 -6.86 0.64 -3.64
CA ALA A 51 -8.07 -0.18 -3.59
C ALA A 51 -8.73 -0.06 -2.20
N TYR A 52 -10.04 0.14 -2.19
CA TYR A 52 -10.84 0.13 -0.98
C TYR A 52 -11.66 -1.15 -0.93
N SER A 53 -11.69 -1.78 0.24
CA SER A 53 -12.60 -2.87 0.55
C SER A 53 -13.10 -2.73 1.99
N ASN A 54 -14.17 -3.42 2.36
CA ASN A 54 -14.65 -3.41 3.75
C ASN A 54 -13.66 -4.15 4.68
N VAL A 55 -13.76 -3.95 6.00
CA VAL A 55 -12.80 -4.50 6.98
C VAL A 55 -12.75 -6.03 6.97
N LYS A 56 -13.88 -6.71 6.72
CA LYS A 56 -13.93 -8.16 6.69
C LYS A 56 -13.08 -8.69 5.53
N ASP A 57 -13.28 -8.16 4.34
CA ASP A 57 -12.55 -8.55 3.14
C ASP A 57 -11.08 -8.14 3.23
N GLN A 58 -10.77 -6.96 3.79
CA GLN A 58 -9.38 -6.56 4.07
C GLN A 58 -8.66 -7.60 4.95
N LYS A 59 -9.36 -8.15 5.95
CA LYS A 59 -8.80 -9.18 6.83
C LYS A 59 -8.53 -10.48 6.06
N GLU A 60 -9.49 -10.94 5.26
CA GLU A 60 -9.33 -12.14 4.43
C GLU A 60 -8.15 -12.01 3.46
N ILE A 61 -7.99 -10.83 2.83
CA ILE A 61 -6.85 -10.53 1.95
C ILE A 61 -5.53 -10.58 2.73
N VAL A 62 -5.46 -9.94 3.91
CA VAL A 62 -4.25 -9.96 4.74
C VAL A 62 -3.89 -11.39 5.15
N ASP A 63 -4.87 -12.17 5.61
CA ASP A 63 -4.67 -13.55 6.05
C ASP A 63 -4.19 -14.44 4.89
N TYR A 64 -4.76 -14.25 3.69
CA TYR A 64 -4.31 -14.92 2.47
C TYR A 64 -2.87 -14.53 2.11
N LEU A 65 -2.54 -13.24 2.11
CA LEU A 65 -1.21 -12.76 1.74
C LEU A 65 -0.14 -13.20 2.74
N GLU A 66 -0.41 -13.16 4.05
CA GLU A 66 0.51 -13.65 5.09
C GLU A 66 0.82 -15.15 4.91
N LYS A 67 -0.21 -15.96 4.63
CA LYS A 67 -0.04 -17.40 4.36
C LYS A 67 0.85 -17.67 3.14
N ASN A 68 0.72 -16.87 2.09
CA ASN A 68 1.49 -17.05 0.85
C ASN A 68 2.86 -16.38 0.88
N SER A 69 3.03 -15.31 1.65
CA SER A 69 4.31 -14.57 1.78
C SER A 69 5.34 -15.36 2.57
N ASN A 70 4.90 -16.13 3.57
CA ASN A 70 5.76 -17.09 4.30
C ASN A 70 6.23 -18.28 3.45
N ASN A 71 5.75 -18.40 2.20
CA ASN A 71 6.12 -19.47 1.27
C ASN A 71 6.97 -18.98 0.08
N ARG A 72 7.46 -17.74 0.13
CA ARG A 72 8.41 -17.17 -0.84
C ARG A 72 9.78 -17.06 -0.16
N ILE A 73 10.49 -18.19 -0.09
CA ILE A 73 11.92 -18.30 0.29
C ILE A 73 12.76 -18.01 -0.95
#